data_AF-A0A150AIC0-F1
#
_entry.id   AF-A0A150AIC0-F1
#
_cell.length_a   1.000
_cell.length_b   1.000
_cell.length_c   1.000
_cell.angle_alpha   90.00
_cell.angle_beta   90.00
_cell.angle_gamma   90.00
#
_symmetry.space_group_name_H-M   'P 1'
#
loop_
_entity.id
_entity.type
_entity.pdbx_description
1 polymer ?
#
loop_
_entity_poly.entity_id
_entity_poly.type
_entity_poly.pdbx_seq_one_letter_code
_entity_poly.pdbx_strand_id
1 'polypeptide(L)'
;MDIAAFKKDSLNLSHEDVVQKYLLDGSCFFFDKIEKTNEFQFKKDLANSLDVHIRDIAIVGSAKLGFSIKPDKGTEGLYSFKEFDFDYSKDTNKKKSDLDIAIVSNTLFDNQLKMIYEYTGSYSNLDLFSKKGGRNEFAKYILKGWIRPDLVPDNYKISEAIKDIQDKYKTLFKRDVNIGIYKNWYYFENYHIENIRKIYLNLIAT
;
A
#
# COMPACT_ATOMS: atom_id res chain seq x y z
N MET A 1 10.55 -11.42 9.08
CA MET A 1 11.18 -10.30 9.79
C MET A 1 10.82 -10.42 11.26
N ASP A 2 11.70 -10.00 12.17
CA ASP A 2 11.42 -10.05 13.61
C ASP A 2 10.83 -8.72 14.11
N ILE A 3 9.70 -8.79 14.83
CA ILE A 3 9.00 -7.63 15.39
C ILE A 3 9.89 -6.94 16.44
N ALA A 4 10.64 -7.70 17.25
CA ALA A 4 11.48 -7.12 18.30
C ALA A 4 12.63 -6.29 17.68
N ALA A 5 13.29 -6.83 16.66
CA ALA A 5 14.28 -6.09 15.87
C ALA A 5 13.68 -4.83 15.22
N PHE A 6 12.51 -4.93 14.58
CA PHE A 6 11.85 -3.77 13.96
C PHE A 6 11.52 -2.67 14.97
N LYS A 7 10.99 -3.02 16.15
CA LYS A 7 10.70 -2.05 17.23
C LYS A 7 11.97 -1.40 17.74
N LYS A 8 13.03 -2.19 17.96
CA LYS A 8 14.33 -1.68 18.40
C LYS A 8 14.88 -0.68 17.38
N ASP A 9 14.86 -1.01 16.10
CA ASP A 9 15.38 -0.12 15.07
C ASP A 9 14.49 1.12 14.88
N SER A 10 13.17 0.99 15.05
CA SER A 10 12.25 2.14 15.07
C SER A 10 12.55 3.13 16.19
N LEU A 11 13.21 2.71 17.27
CA LEU A 11 13.64 3.57 18.39
C LEU A 11 15.06 4.12 18.22
N ASN A 12 15.91 3.47 17.44
CA ASN A 12 17.36 3.74 17.42
C ASN A 12 17.89 4.26 16.08
N LEU A 13 17.17 4.07 14.98
CA LEU A 13 17.55 4.54 13.65
C LEU A 13 16.72 5.77 13.25
N SER A 14 17.15 6.47 12.19
CA SER A 14 16.31 7.49 11.60
C SER A 14 15.06 6.86 10.99
N HIS A 15 13.94 7.60 10.95
CA HIS A 15 12.70 7.11 10.34
C HIS A 15 12.89 6.75 8.85
N GLU A 16 13.78 7.46 8.16
CA GLU A 16 14.17 7.19 6.77
C GLU A 16 14.90 5.85 6.65
N ASP A 17 15.91 5.61 7.49
CA ASP A 17 16.64 4.34 7.51
C ASP A 17 15.71 3.16 7.78
N VAL A 18 14.73 3.32 8.67
CA VAL A 18 13.73 2.28 8.96
C VAL A 18 12.87 1.99 7.72
N VAL A 19 12.44 3.02 6.99
CA VAL A 19 11.68 2.84 5.73
C VAL A 19 12.53 2.13 4.68
N GLN A 20 13.74 2.61 4.44
CA GLN A 20 14.62 2.04 3.42
C GLN A 20 14.99 0.59 3.76
N LYS A 21 15.37 0.32 5.02
CA LYS A 21 15.78 -1.01 5.48
C LYS A 21 14.64 -2.04 5.46
N TYR A 22 13.44 -1.67 5.91
CA TYR A 22 12.37 -2.64 6.17
C TYR A 22 11.26 -2.66 5.13
N LEU A 23 10.95 -1.50 4.52
CA LEU A 23 9.85 -1.40 3.55
C LEU A 23 10.35 -1.49 2.11
N LEU A 24 11.54 -0.96 1.80
CA LEU A 24 12.09 -0.94 0.45
C LEU A 24 13.07 -2.08 0.17
N ASP A 25 14.01 -2.31 1.08
CA ASP A 25 15.06 -3.31 0.92
C ASP A 25 14.66 -4.70 1.46
N GLY A 26 15.44 -5.72 1.10
CA GLY A 26 15.24 -7.11 1.50
C GLY A 26 14.14 -7.84 0.74
N SER A 27 13.95 -9.10 1.06
CA SER A 27 12.89 -9.94 0.49
C SER A 27 11.51 -9.63 1.07
N CYS A 28 10.46 -10.03 0.36
CA CYS A 28 9.08 -9.94 0.83
C CYS A 28 8.72 -11.17 1.67
N PHE A 29 8.25 -10.97 2.92
CA PHE A 29 7.83 -12.07 3.79
C PHE A 29 6.84 -13.03 3.12
N PHE A 30 5.87 -12.50 2.37
CA PHE A 30 4.87 -13.30 1.66
C PHE A 30 5.53 -14.30 0.69
N PHE A 31 6.47 -13.84 -0.14
CA PHE A 31 7.15 -14.70 -1.11
C PHE A 31 8.19 -15.63 -0.47
N ASP A 32 8.78 -15.22 0.65
CA ASP A 32 9.73 -16.07 1.39
C ASP A 32 9.05 -17.21 2.17
N LYS A 33 7.88 -16.95 2.75
CA LYS A 33 7.29 -17.83 3.77
C LYS A 33 5.95 -18.44 3.39
N ILE A 34 5.16 -17.77 2.55
CA ILE A 34 3.78 -18.19 2.26
C ILE A 34 3.70 -18.78 0.85
N GLU A 35 4.04 -17.97 -0.15
CA GLU A 35 3.94 -18.35 -1.55
C GLU A 35 5.34 -18.40 -2.15
N LYS A 36 5.94 -19.59 -2.21
CA LYS A 36 7.30 -19.82 -2.71
C LYS A 36 7.46 -19.59 -4.22
N THR A 37 6.53 -18.87 -4.85
CA THR A 37 6.66 -18.40 -6.23
C THR A 37 7.69 -17.27 -6.31
N ASN A 38 8.14 -16.96 -7.52
CA ASN A 38 9.19 -15.98 -7.72
C ASN A 38 8.64 -14.55 -7.59
N GLU A 39 8.98 -13.85 -6.50
CA GLU A 39 8.72 -12.41 -6.30
C GLU A 39 9.09 -11.59 -7.55
N PHE A 40 10.21 -11.94 -8.20
CA PHE A 40 10.63 -11.30 -9.44
C PHE A 40 9.59 -11.42 -10.55
N GLN A 41 8.98 -12.60 -10.75
CA GLN A 41 7.99 -12.79 -11.81
C GLN A 41 6.72 -11.96 -11.53
N PHE A 42 6.28 -11.93 -10.27
CA PHE A 42 5.15 -11.09 -9.86
C PHE A 42 5.39 -9.61 -10.16
N LYS A 43 6.57 -9.09 -9.75
CA LYS A 43 6.93 -7.68 -10.00
C LYS A 43 7.16 -7.41 -11.50
N LYS A 44 7.72 -8.37 -12.24
CA LYS A 44 7.96 -8.26 -13.69
C LYS A 44 6.66 -8.20 -14.48
N ASP A 45 5.67 -9.03 -14.13
CA ASP A 45 4.36 -9.00 -14.77
C ASP A 45 3.66 -7.66 -14.54
N LEU A 46 3.69 -7.14 -13.31
CA LEU A 46 3.19 -5.80 -12.98
C LEU A 46 3.88 -4.71 -13.79
N ALA A 47 5.22 -4.71 -13.79
CA ALA A 47 6.03 -3.74 -14.52
C ALA A 47 5.69 -3.72 -16.01
N ASN A 48 5.61 -4.89 -16.65
CA ASN A 48 5.28 -5.01 -18.07
C ASN A 48 3.85 -4.54 -18.38
N SER A 49 2.87 -4.86 -17.52
CA SER A 49 1.47 -4.47 -17.75
C SER A 49 1.21 -2.97 -17.66
N LEU A 50 2.07 -2.23 -16.95
CA LEU A 50 1.92 -0.80 -16.68
C LEU A 50 2.96 0.06 -17.40
N ASP A 51 3.85 -0.56 -18.18
CA ASP A 51 4.98 0.09 -18.83
C ASP A 51 5.83 0.93 -17.85
N VAL A 52 6.15 0.32 -16.70
CA VAL A 52 7.02 0.91 -15.68
C VAL A 52 8.23 0.02 -15.42
N HIS A 53 9.29 0.59 -14.84
CA HIS A 53 10.45 -0.21 -14.49
C HIS A 53 10.16 -1.10 -13.27
N ILE A 54 10.74 -2.30 -13.21
CA ILE A 54 10.51 -3.25 -12.10
C ILE A 54 10.88 -2.68 -10.71
N ARG A 55 11.85 -1.76 -10.67
CA ARG A 55 12.24 -1.08 -9.43
C ARG A 55 11.16 -0.15 -8.91
N ASP A 56 10.27 0.35 -9.78
CA ASP A 56 9.15 1.22 -9.43
C ASP A 56 7.94 0.46 -8.86
N ILE A 57 8.10 -0.85 -8.62
CA ILE A 57 7.13 -1.71 -7.96
C ILE A 57 7.64 -2.01 -6.54
N ALA A 58 6.88 -1.62 -5.52
CA ALA A 58 7.15 -1.96 -4.14
C ALA A 58 5.99 -2.77 -3.55
N ILE A 59 6.31 -3.90 -2.91
CA ILE A 59 5.36 -4.62 -2.06
C ILE A 59 5.52 -4.05 -0.66
N VAL A 60 4.42 -3.62 -0.04
CA VAL A 60 4.42 -2.94 1.25
C VAL A 60 3.47 -3.59 2.24
N GLY A 61 3.35 -3.01 3.43
CA GLY A 61 2.44 -3.46 4.46
C GLY A 61 2.83 -4.81 5.05
N SER A 62 1.83 -5.54 5.55
CA SER A 62 2.08 -6.78 6.29
C SER A 62 2.60 -7.92 5.40
N ALA A 63 2.34 -7.89 4.10
CA ALA A 63 2.92 -8.85 3.16
C ALA A 63 4.44 -8.72 3.05
N LYS A 64 4.96 -7.50 3.09
CA LYS A 64 6.40 -7.21 3.09
C LYS A 64 7.05 -7.59 4.41
N LEU A 65 6.46 -7.15 5.52
CA LEU A 65 7.07 -7.23 6.85
C LEU A 65 6.81 -8.58 7.55
N GLY A 66 5.68 -9.23 7.25
CA GLY A 66 5.17 -10.38 7.99
C GLY A 66 4.29 -10.02 9.20
N PHE A 67 4.05 -8.73 9.42
CA PHE A 67 3.15 -8.23 10.47
C PHE A 67 2.58 -6.85 10.09
N SER A 68 1.44 -6.50 10.66
CA SER A 68 0.79 -5.21 10.45
C SER A 68 1.52 -4.08 11.18
N ILE A 69 1.73 -2.97 10.49
CA ILE A 69 2.17 -1.70 11.09
C ILE A 69 1.08 -0.61 11.00
N LYS A 70 -0.17 -1.03 10.75
CA LYS A 70 -1.35 -0.16 10.79
C LYS A 70 -1.87 -0.08 12.23
N PRO A 71 -2.31 1.09 12.71
CA PRO A 71 -2.91 1.22 14.03
C PRO A 71 -4.22 0.42 14.11
N ASP A 72 -4.57 -0.03 15.32
CA ASP A 72 -5.78 -0.80 15.55
C ASP A 72 -7.04 0.03 15.31
N LYS A 73 -8.03 -0.59 14.66
CA LYS A 73 -9.33 0.05 14.40
C LYS A 73 -10.03 0.32 15.72
N GLY A 74 -10.33 1.59 16.01
CA GLY A 74 -11.08 2.00 17.20
C GLY A 74 -10.21 2.45 18.39
N THR A 75 -8.89 2.42 18.28
CA THR A 75 -7.98 3.00 19.28
C THR A 75 -6.82 3.68 18.58
N GLU A 76 -6.97 4.98 18.32
CA GLU A 76 -5.89 5.76 17.72
C GLU A 76 -4.63 5.66 18.57
N GLY A 77 -3.50 5.33 17.93
CA GLY A 77 -2.21 5.21 18.59
C GLY A 77 -1.87 3.81 19.11
N LEU A 78 -2.79 2.84 19.15
CA LEU A 78 -2.44 1.46 19.50
C LEU A 78 -1.93 0.69 18.28
N TYR A 79 -0.77 0.06 18.39
CA TYR A 79 -0.19 -0.81 17.36
C TYR A 79 -0.02 -2.23 17.90
N SER A 80 -0.93 -3.12 17.55
CA SER A 80 -0.89 -4.53 17.98
C SER A 80 0.21 -5.37 17.29
N PHE A 81 0.79 -4.89 16.19
CA PHE A 81 1.78 -5.64 15.38
C PHE A 81 1.32 -7.06 15.01
N LYS A 82 0.02 -7.26 14.74
CA LYS A 82 -0.54 -8.57 14.36
C LYS A 82 0.25 -9.20 13.23
N GLU A 83 0.62 -10.47 13.41
CA GLU A 83 1.28 -11.26 12.38
C GLU A 83 0.44 -11.37 11.09
N PHE A 84 1.11 -11.63 9.97
CA PHE A 84 0.47 -11.87 8.70
C PHE A 84 -0.48 -13.08 8.79
N ASP A 85 -1.68 -12.93 8.25
CA ASP A 85 -2.78 -13.91 8.34
C ASP A 85 -3.26 -14.21 9.79
N PHE A 86 -2.94 -13.38 10.80
CA PHE A 86 -3.34 -13.61 12.20
C PHE A 86 -4.84 -13.87 12.38
N ASP A 87 -5.71 -12.98 11.86
CA ASP A 87 -7.17 -13.13 12.03
C ASP A 87 -7.70 -14.38 11.30
N TYR A 88 -7.12 -14.74 10.14
CA TYR A 88 -7.44 -15.97 9.38
C TYR A 88 -6.98 -17.24 10.09
N SER A 89 -5.80 -17.19 10.74
CA SER A 89 -5.25 -18.33 11.48
C SER A 89 -6.11 -18.68 12.70
N LYS A 90 -6.80 -17.69 13.28
CA LYS A 90 -7.73 -17.88 14.41
C LYS A 90 -9.12 -18.32 13.96
N ASP A 91 -9.60 -17.84 12.82
CA ASP A 91 -10.90 -18.17 12.26
C ASP A 91 -10.82 -18.18 10.73
N THR A 92 -10.93 -19.36 10.14
CA THR A 92 -10.80 -19.56 8.69
C THR A 92 -11.95 -18.97 7.89
N ASN A 93 -13.02 -18.51 8.55
CA ASN A 93 -14.08 -17.71 7.92
C ASN A 93 -13.70 -16.24 7.75
N LYS A 94 -12.60 -15.78 8.39
CA LYS A 94 -12.05 -14.45 8.16
C LYS A 94 -11.26 -14.40 6.85
N LYS A 95 -11.02 -13.19 6.36
CA LYS A 95 -10.25 -12.98 5.14
C LYS A 95 -8.75 -13.09 5.45
N LYS A 96 -7.99 -13.65 4.51
CA LYS A 96 -6.51 -13.58 4.51
C LYS A 96 -6.04 -12.13 4.41
N SER A 97 -4.82 -11.87 4.87
CA SER A 97 -4.15 -10.59 4.72
C SER A 97 -3.92 -10.25 3.26
N ASP A 98 -4.12 -8.99 2.93
CA ASP A 98 -4.02 -8.45 1.57
C ASP A 98 -2.55 -8.31 1.13
N LEU A 99 -2.33 -8.26 -0.18
CA LEU A 99 -1.08 -7.80 -0.76
C LEU A 99 -1.23 -6.32 -1.15
N ASP A 100 -0.56 -5.44 -0.41
CA ASP A 100 -0.53 -4.01 -0.69
C ASP A 100 0.68 -3.71 -1.60
N ILE A 101 0.43 -3.18 -2.79
CA ILE A 101 1.43 -2.85 -3.82
C ILE A 101 1.43 -1.34 -4.07
N ALA A 102 2.62 -0.77 -4.16
CA ALA A 102 2.83 0.61 -4.61
C ALA A 102 3.52 0.61 -5.97
N ILE A 103 2.95 1.36 -6.90
CA ILE A 103 3.53 1.69 -8.21
C ILE A 103 4.04 3.12 -8.14
N VAL A 104 5.32 3.36 -8.38
CA VAL A 104 5.94 4.69 -8.25
C VAL A 104 6.24 5.25 -9.64
N SER A 105 5.34 6.04 -10.19
CA SER A 105 5.51 6.54 -11.57
C SER A 105 4.83 7.89 -11.77
N ASN A 106 5.63 8.90 -12.11
CA ASN A 106 5.13 10.25 -12.40
C ASN A 106 4.17 10.21 -13.60
N THR A 107 4.55 9.51 -14.67
CA THR A 107 3.75 9.40 -15.90
C THR A 107 2.41 8.73 -15.64
N LEU A 108 2.40 7.59 -14.93
CA LEU A 108 1.16 6.91 -14.61
C LEU A 108 0.28 7.77 -13.70
N PHE A 109 0.87 8.38 -12.67
CA PHE A 109 0.15 9.26 -11.75
C PHE A 109 -0.51 10.45 -12.46
N ASP A 110 0.26 11.19 -13.27
CA ASP A 110 -0.24 12.39 -13.94
C ASP A 110 -1.31 12.06 -14.99
N ASN A 111 -1.14 10.94 -15.73
CA ASN A 111 -2.15 10.44 -16.65
C ASN A 111 -3.45 10.08 -15.92
N GLN A 112 -3.36 9.36 -14.80
CA GLN A 112 -4.53 9.01 -13.99
C GLN A 112 -5.23 10.23 -13.41
N LEU A 113 -4.47 11.19 -12.89
CA LEU A 113 -5.03 12.42 -12.35
C LEU A 113 -5.77 13.21 -13.43
N LYS A 114 -5.22 13.29 -14.65
CA LYS A 114 -5.88 13.90 -15.81
C LYS A 114 -7.21 13.19 -16.14
N MET A 115 -7.21 11.86 -16.22
CA MET A 115 -8.43 11.08 -16.51
C MET A 115 -9.50 11.25 -15.43
N ILE A 116 -9.11 11.31 -14.15
CA ILE A 116 -10.04 11.60 -13.05
C ILE A 116 -10.60 13.02 -13.17
N TYR A 117 -9.76 14.00 -13.50
CA TYR A 117 -10.19 15.38 -13.71
C TYR A 117 -11.23 15.49 -14.84
N GLU A 118 -11.00 14.81 -15.97
CA GLU A 118 -11.95 14.73 -17.08
C GLU A 118 -13.24 13.99 -16.69
N TYR A 119 -13.13 12.82 -16.03
CA TYR A 119 -14.26 12.02 -15.56
C TYR A 119 -15.20 12.78 -14.62
N THR A 120 -14.63 13.63 -13.77
CA THR A 120 -15.39 14.47 -12.83
C THR A 120 -15.92 15.76 -13.45
N GLY A 121 -15.79 15.94 -14.77
CA GLY A 121 -16.21 17.15 -15.46
C GLY A 121 -15.40 18.36 -14.99
N SER A 122 -14.07 18.26 -14.97
CA SER A 122 -13.18 19.27 -14.40
C SER A 122 -13.42 19.52 -12.90
N TYR A 123 -13.66 18.44 -12.15
CA TYR A 123 -13.96 18.47 -10.71
C TYR A 123 -15.25 19.24 -10.35
N SER A 124 -16.20 19.38 -11.29
CA SER A 124 -17.50 20.01 -11.04
C SER A 124 -18.58 19.03 -10.58
N ASN A 125 -18.52 17.77 -11.03
CA ASN A 125 -19.47 16.73 -10.64
C ASN A 125 -19.01 16.02 -9.36
N LEU A 126 -19.42 16.57 -8.22
CA LEU A 126 -19.01 16.08 -6.89
C LEU A 126 -19.88 14.92 -6.38
N ASP A 127 -21.01 14.63 -7.02
CA ASP A 127 -21.90 13.52 -6.67
C ASP A 127 -21.24 12.15 -6.93
N LEU A 128 -20.16 12.14 -7.71
CA LEU A 128 -19.29 10.98 -7.93
C LEU A 128 -18.44 10.61 -6.70
N PHE A 129 -18.57 11.29 -5.56
CA PHE A 129 -17.91 10.95 -4.32
C PHE A 129 -18.95 10.67 -3.22
N SER A 130 -19.72 9.59 -3.37
CA SER A 130 -20.83 9.24 -2.47
C SER A 130 -20.40 8.94 -1.03
N LYS A 131 -19.16 8.48 -0.82
CA LYS A 131 -18.62 8.24 0.52
C LYS A 131 -18.51 9.58 1.27
N LYS A 132 -19.06 9.65 2.49
CA LYS A 132 -18.93 10.84 3.35
C LYS A 132 -17.45 11.20 3.55
N GLY A 133 -17.07 12.41 3.13
CA GLY A 133 -15.68 12.88 3.16
C GLY A 133 -14.78 12.37 2.03
N GLY A 134 -15.32 11.56 1.10
CA GLY A 134 -14.58 10.93 0.00
C GLY A 134 -13.82 11.94 -0.87
N ARG A 135 -14.45 13.06 -1.23
CA ARG A 135 -13.78 14.12 -2.00
C ARG A 135 -12.60 14.77 -1.26
N ASN A 136 -12.75 15.00 0.06
CA ASN A 136 -11.75 15.66 0.87
C ASN A 136 -10.57 14.71 1.12
N GLU A 137 -10.86 13.43 1.38
CA GLU A 137 -9.82 12.41 1.49
C GLU A 137 -9.12 12.20 0.14
N PHE A 138 -9.85 12.14 -0.98
CA PHE A 138 -9.25 12.09 -2.30
C PHE A 138 -8.26 13.24 -2.53
N ALA A 139 -8.70 14.49 -2.36
CA ALA A 139 -7.85 15.67 -2.53
C ALA A 139 -6.62 15.65 -1.59
N LYS A 140 -6.81 15.28 -0.33
CA LYS A 140 -5.75 15.10 0.66
C LYS A 140 -4.71 14.07 0.22
N TYR A 141 -5.12 12.93 -0.34
CA TYR A 141 -4.18 11.91 -0.80
C TYR A 141 -3.50 12.26 -2.12
N ILE A 142 -4.18 13.00 -3.01
CA ILE A 142 -3.53 13.61 -4.19
C ILE A 142 -2.42 14.58 -3.77
N LEU A 143 -2.65 15.43 -2.76
CA LEU A 143 -1.60 16.31 -2.21
C LEU A 143 -0.44 15.54 -1.58
N LYS A 144 -0.70 14.33 -1.07
CA LYS A 144 0.34 13.39 -0.62
C LYS A 144 1.00 12.62 -1.77
N GLY A 145 0.70 12.97 -3.03
CA GLY A 145 1.24 12.31 -4.21
C GLY A 145 0.86 10.84 -4.31
N TRP A 146 -0.32 10.46 -3.80
CA TRP A 146 -0.82 9.08 -3.78
C TRP A 146 -2.25 8.97 -4.31
N ILE A 147 -2.44 8.30 -5.45
CA ILE A 147 -3.75 7.86 -5.93
C ILE A 147 -4.09 6.54 -5.25
N ARG A 148 -5.08 6.61 -4.36
CA ARG A 148 -5.65 5.48 -3.64
C ARG A 148 -6.87 4.92 -4.38
N PRO A 149 -6.89 3.63 -4.77
CA PRO A 149 -8.02 3.03 -5.47
C PRO A 149 -9.34 3.11 -4.72
N ASP A 150 -9.31 3.11 -3.38
CA ASP A 150 -10.52 3.15 -2.57
C ASP A 150 -11.14 4.56 -2.43
N LEU A 151 -10.41 5.59 -2.87
CA LEU A 151 -10.78 7.01 -2.77
C LEU A 151 -11.03 7.69 -4.12
N VAL A 152 -10.82 7.00 -5.25
CA VAL A 152 -11.18 7.54 -6.57
C VAL A 152 -12.70 7.72 -6.68
N PRO A 153 -13.19 8.53 -7.65
CA PRO A 153 -14.62 8.70 -7.86
C PRO A 153 -15.35 7.36 -8.07
N ASP A 154 -16.62 7.32 -7.71
CA ASP A 154 -17.48 6.15 -7.85
C ASP A 154 -17.52 5.68 -9.31
N ASN A 155 -17.42 4.36 -9.47
CA ASN A 155 -17.34 3.66 -10.76
C ASN A 155 -16.14 4.04 -11.64
N TYR A 156 -15.21 4.89 -11.18
CA TYR A 156 -13.97 5.16 -11.89
C TYR A 156 -13.05 3.94 -11.84
N LYS A 157 -12.49 3.57 -12.98
CA LYS A 157 -11.47 2.53 -13.10
C LYS A 157 -10.13 3.19 -13.39
N ILE A 158 -9.13 2.94 -12.53
CA ILE A 158 -7.78 3.48 -12.72
C ILE A 158 -7.19 2.97 -14.05
N SER A 159 -7.15 1.67 -14.27
CA SER A 159 -6.69 1.11 -15.53
C SER A 159 -7.23 -0.30 -15.68
N GLU A 160 -7.63 -0.68 -16.90
CA GLU A 160 -8.02 -2.07 -17.16
C GLU A 160 -6.82 -3.00 -16.98
N ALA A 161 -5.59 -2.56 -17.33
CA ALA A 161 -4.37 -3.34 -17.09
C ALA A 161 -4.11 -3.57 -15.58
N ILE A 162 -4.36 -2.56 -14.73
CA ILE A 162 -4.28 -2.72 -13.27
C ILE A 162 -5.33 -3.71 -12.79
N LYS A 163 -6.55 -3.63 -13.31
CA LYS A 163 -7.63 -4.52 -12.92
C LYS A 163 -7.37 -5.97 -13.33
N ASP A 164 -6.94 -6.20 -14.57
CA ASP A 164 -6.63 -7.54 -15.09
C ASP A 164 -5.55 -8.23 -14.25
N ILE A 165 -4.50 -7.50 -13.87
CA ILE A 165 -3.42 -8.06 -13.06
C ILE A 165 -3.83 -8.25 -11.60
N GLN A 166 -4.66 -7.36 -11.05
CA GLN A 166 -5.28 -7.57 -9.74
C GLN A 166 -6.12 -8.84 -9.71
N ASP A 167 -6.98 -9.06 -10.71
CA ASP A 167 -7.86 -10.23 -10.79
C ASP A 167 -7.07 -11.53 -10.99
N LYS A 168 -6.03 -11.50 -11.85
CA LYS A 168 -5.08 -12.61 -12.03
C LYS A 168 -4.47 -13.05 -10.69
N TYR A 169 -3.85 -12.11 -9.97
CA TYR A 169 -3.13 -12.44 -8.74
C TYR A 169 -4.03 -12.65 -7.53
N LYS A 170 -5.21 -12.02 -7.50
CA LYS A 170 -6.25 -12.33 -6.52
C LYS A 170 -6.69 -13.78 -6.61
N THR A 171 -6.90 -14.26 -7.84
CA THR A 171 -7.25 -15.66 -8.10
C THR A 171 -6.10 -16.61 -7.74
N LEU A 172 -4.88 -16.28 -8.20
CA LEU A 172 -3.70 -17.11 -7.98
C LEU A 172 -3.39 -17.28 -6.48
N PHE A 173 -3.34 -16.17 -5.73
CA PHE A 173 -2.94 -16.17 -4.32
C PHE A 173 -4.11 -16.35 -3.35
N LYS A 174 -5.35 -16.34 -3.85
CA LYS A 174 -6.60 -16.45 -3.08
C LYS A 174 -6.67 -15.42 -1.95
N ARG A 175 -6.26 -14.18 -2.23
CA ARG A 175 -6.25 -13.02 -1.33
C ARG A 175 -6.36 -11.74 -2.14
N ASP A 176 -6.82 -10.64 -1.56
CA ASP A 176 -6.95 -9.38 -2.31
C ASP A 176 -5.57 -8.76 -2.58
N VAL A 177 -5.47 -8.08 -3.72
CA VAL A 177 -4.28 -7.35 -4.17
C VAL A 177 -4.68 -5.88 -4.37
N ASN A 178 -4.17 -5.01 -3.52
CA ASN A 178 -4.45 -3.58 -3.55
C ASN A 178 -3.29 -2.84 -4.21
N ILE A 179 -3.54 -2.07 -5.27
CA ILE A 179 -2.49 -1.39 -6.03
C ILE A 179 -2.66 0.13 -5.93
N GLY A 180 -1.80 0.82 -5.18
CA GLY A 180 -1.76 2.28 -5.12
C GLY A 180 -0.73 2.87 -6.08
N ILE A 181 -0.97 4.07 -6.60
CA ILE A 181 -0.02 4.78 -7.48
C ILE A 181 0.53 5.99 -6.77
N TYR A 182 1.84 6.03 -6.57
CA TYR A 182 2.57 7.17 -6.05
C TYR A 182 3.20 7.97 -7.19
N LYS A 183 3.22 9.30 -7.05
CA LYS A 183 3.79 10.20 -8.04
C LYS A 183 5.29 9.93 -8.23
N ASN A 184 6.05 9.85 -7.15
CA ASN A 184 7.47 9.50 -7.18
C ASN A 184 7.93 9.01 -5.80
N TRP A 185 9.20 8.58 -5.71
CA TRP A 185 9.80 8.03 -4.49
C TRP A 185 9.77 9.01 -3.31
N TYR A 186 9.89 10.31 -3.56
CA TYR A 186 9.78 11.32 -2.49
C TYR A 186 8.43 11.22 -1.77
N TYR A 187 7.32 11.15 -2.50
CA TYR A 187 5.98 11.03 -1.89
C TYR A 187 5.77 9.68 -1.20
N PHE A 188 6.26 8.60 -1.82
CA PHE A 188 6.20 7.26 -1.25
C PHE A 188 6.94 7.19 0.10
N GLU A 189 8.21 7.58 0.12
CA GLU A 189 9.04 7.50 1.32
C GLU A 189 8.51 8.40 2.42
N ASN A 190 8.16 9.65 2.12
CA ASN A 190 7.63 10.57 3.13
C ASN A 190 6.30 10.09 3.75
N TYR A 191 5.43 9.44 2.96
CA TYR A 191 4.21 8.83 3.52
C TYR A 191 4.56 7.75 4.55
N HIS A 192 5.54 6.91 4.25
CA HIS A 192 5.95 5.84 5.14
C HIS A 192 6.77 6.35 6.34
N ILE A 193 7.64 7.34 6.15
CA ILE A 193 8.40 8.03 7.20
C ILE A 193 7.44 8.58 8.26
N GLU A 194 6.36 9.25 7.84
CA GLU A 194 5.35 9.77 8.77
C GLU A 194 4.61 8.67 9.53
N ASN A 195 4.43 7.48 8.94
CA ASN A 195 3.86 6.34 9.64
C ASN A 195 4.85 5.75 10.66
N ILE A 196 6.13 5.60 10.29
CA ILE A 196 7.18 5.17 11.22
C ILE A 196 7.32 6.16 12.37
N ARG A 197 7.26 7.46 12.11
CA ARG A 197 7.28 8.50 13.17
C ARG A 197 6.16 8.31 14.19
N LYS A 198 4.94 7.97 13.75
CA LYS A 198 3.83 7.68 14.65
C LYS A 198 4.05 6.40 15.46
N ILE A 199 4.67 5.38 14.86
CA ILE A 199 5.06 4.15 15.56
C ILE A 199 6.11 4.45 16.62
N TYR A 200 7.15 5.22 16.29
CA TYR A 200 8.15 5.70 17.23
C TYR A 200 7.50 6.40 18.43
N LEU A 201 6.62 7.37 18.17
CA LEU A 201 5.89 8.10 19.23
C LEU A 201 5.03 7.17 20.10
N ASN A 202 4.44 6.12 19.53
CA ASN A 202 3.72 5.12 20.31
C ASN A 202 4.67 4.28 21.18
N LEU A 203 5.78 3.80 20.63
CA LEU A 203 6.74 2.94 21.33
C LEU A 203 7.41 3.63 22.53
N ILE A 204 7.60 4.95 22.49
CA ILE A 204 8.13 5.70 23.63
C ILE A 204 7.06 6.06 24.68
N ALA A 205 5.78 5.95 24.32
CA ALA A 205 4.65 6.27 25.20
C ALA A 205 4.12 5.03 25.97
N THR A 206 4.58 3.83 25.61
CA THR A 206 4.22 2.54 26.21
C THR A 206 5.39 1.94 26.97
#